data_AF-A0A6I9Q889-F1
#
_entry.id   AF-A0A6I9Q889-F1
#
_cell.length_a   1.000
_cell.length_b   1.000
_cell.length_c   1.000
_cell.angle_alpha   90.00
_cell.angle_beta   90.00
_cell.angle_gamma   90.00
#
_symmetry.space_group_name_H-M   'P 1'
#
loop_
_entity.id
_entity.type
_entity.pdbx_description
1 polymer ?
#
loop_
_entity_poly.entity_id
_entity_poly.type
_entity_poly.pdbx_seq_one_letter_code
_entity_poly.pdbx_strand_id
1 'polypeptide(L)'
;MAPVCLYLSHKVLIILGAFGLLITYLIVWIGQSLLAMQIMQITYGFGASTRLVFSSYIFLLVSEEEYQTMTSLTTTISLLSFMLSSELGQLLALQEAPYDIFFVISLIALGICCSMTFILPKDHSLSSLSSLTNSWDQSKQGWTSVLKETWHGRSLQIFSLWWAVAFAGISLVQNYGTNLFEAVDPKSKLNGHILAASELAASLGSYCAIYIEKFASKSCLSIYMVGSALMGILCVCMGFSSKIWVAYCLYVIICGIYQTLACLVSVRCGHLISNGQYILLFSINSFAGLLVETLLQAAIEISGLSIFSQFISFSGFFFLATAICVGLCFVDSSRTSYLVLETEPEHLISDST
;
A
#
# COMPACT_ATOMS: atom_id res chain seq x y z
N MET A 1 16.41 -4.39 -1.62
CA MET A 1 16.43 -4.76 -0.19
C MET A 1 16.06 -3.55 0.66
N ALA A 2 15.41 -3.75 1.82
CA ALA A 2 15.31 -2.69 2.82
C ALA A 2 16.74 -2.36 3.33
N PRO A 3 17.15 -1.08 3.41
CA PRO A 3 18.53 -0.70 3.73
C PRO A 3 19.07 -1.30 5.03
N VAL A 4 18.21 -1.47 6.04
CA VAL A 4 18.58 -2.05 7.34
C VAL A 4 18.95 -3.53 7.23
N CYS A 5 18.40 -4.23 6.23
CA CYS A 5 18.72 -5.65 6.00
C CYS A 5 20.15 -5.87 5.44
N LEU A 6 20.88 -4.80 5.13
CA LEU A 6 22.32 -4.85 4.84
C LEU A 6 23.15 -5.12 6.10
N TYR A 7 22.64 -4.73 7.27
CA TYR A 7 23.35 -4.82 8.55
C TYR A 7 22.79 -5.92 9.46
N LEU A 8 21.52 -6.29 9.30
CA LEU A 8 20.81 -7.28 10.12
C LEU A 8 20.08 -8.28 9.23
N SER A 9 20.04 -9.56 9.61
CA SER A 9 19.30 -10.56 8.84
C SER A 9 17.78 -10.29 8.87
N HIS A 10 17.09 -10.65 7.79
CA HIS A 10 15.64 -10.44 7.68
C HIS A 10 14.90 -11.15 8.82
N LYS A 11 15.35 -12.37 9.17
CA LYS A 11 14.78 -13.15 10.28
C LYS A 11 14.85 -12.41 11.62
N VAL A 12 15.99 -11.78 11.93
CA VAL A 12 16.15 -11.03 13.19
C VAL A 12 15.22 -9.83 13.24
N LEU A 13 15.09 -9.10 12.13
CA LEU A 13 14.19 -7.94 12.04
C LEU A 13 12.71 -8.32 12.15
N ILE A 14 12.32 -9.47 11.58
CA ILE A 14 10.96 -10.01 11.71
C ILE A 14 10.66 -10.38 13.17
N ILE A 15 11.59 -11.07 13.84
CA ILE A 15 11.46 -11.41 15.27
C ILE A 15 11.34 -10.13 16.09
N LEU A 16 12.23 -9.15 15.88
CA LEU A 16 12.25 -7.91 16.64
C LEU A 16 10.91 -7.16 16.57
N GLY A 17 10.32 -7.00 15.39
CA GLY A 17 9.05 -6.29 15.31
C GLY A 17 7.83 -7.13 15.70
N ALA A 18 7.88 -8.47 15.64
CA ALA A 18 6.87 -9.32 16.28
C ALA A 18 6.85 -9.11 17.81
N PHE A 19 8.03 -9.09 18.45
CA PHE A 19 8.16 -8.70 19.86
C PHE A 19 7.75 -7.24 20.10
N GLY A 20 8.07 -6.33 19.18
CA GLY A 20 7.62 -4.94 19.22
C GLY A 20 6.10 -4.81 19.28
N LEU A 21 5.36 -5.58 18.48
CA LEU A 21 3.90 -5.64 18.55
C LEU A 21 3.40 -6.26 19.85
N LEU A 22 4.03 -7.35 20.33
CA LEU A 22 3.65 -7.95 21.60
C LEU A 22 3.79 -6.94 22.75
N ILE A 23 4.92 -6.22 22.81
CA ILE A 23 5.16 -5.17 23.81
C ILE A 23 4.14 -4.04 23.64
N THR A 24 3.84 -3.64 22.40
CA THR A 24 2.83 -2.62 22.11
C THR A 24 1.49 -2.95 22.76
N TYR A 25 0.95 -4.15 22.51
CA TYR A 25 -0.35 -4.54 23.07
C TYR A 25 -0.32 -4.72 24.59
N LEU A 26 0.81 -5.15 25.18
CA LEU A 26 0.98 -5.18 26.63
C LEU A 26 0.97 -3.76 27.24
N ILE A 27 1.63 -2.79 26.58
CA ILE A 27 1.61 -1.40 27.02
C ILE A 27 0.22 -0.79 26.87
N VAL A 28 -0.49 -1.05 25.77
CA VAL A 28 -1.87 -0.54 25.61
C VAL A 28 -2.80 -1.10 26.68
N TRP A 29 -2.64 -2.37 27.07
CA TRP A 29 -3.52 -2.98 28.09
C TRP A 29 -3.27 -2.45 29.50
N ILE A 30 -2.00 -2.26 29.90
CA ILE A 30 -1.63 -1.94 31.29
C ILE A 30 -1.32 -0.45 31.48
N GLY A 31 -0.88 0.22 30.43
CA GLY A 31 -0.37 1.59 30.46
C GLY A 31 -1.48 2.62 30.63
N GLN A 32 -1.34 3.45 31.67
CA GLN A 32 -2.26 4.57 31.95
C GLN A 32 -1.62 5.95 31.77
N SER A 33 -0.31 6.01 31.52
CA SER A 33 0.44 7.27 31.43
C SER A 33 0.68 7.69 29.98
N LEU A 34 0.84 9.00 29.77
CA LEU A 34 1.23 9.55 28.47
C LEU A 34 2.56 8.97 27.98
N LEU A 35 3.54 8.84 28.87
CA LEU A 35 4.85 8.27 28.54
C LEU A 35 4.71 6.80 28.09
N ALA A 36 3.82 6.03 28.70
CA ALA A 36 3.53 4.67 28.23
C ALA A 36 2.97 4.70 26.79
N MET A 37 2.02 5.58 26.49
CA MET A 37 1.48 5.74 25.14
C MET A 37 2.52 6.23 24.12
N GLN A 38 3.49 7.05 24.53
CA GLN A 38 4.60 7.48 23.67
C GLN A 38 5.57 6.33 23.37
N ILE A 39 5.95 5.55 24.38
CA ILE A 39 6.79 4.35 24.20
C ILE A 39 6.08 3.33 23.32
N MET A 40 4.76 3.18 23.50
CA MET A 40 3.93 2.31 22.68
C MET A 40 4.01 2.65 21.19
N GLN A 41 4.05 3.93 20.82
CA GLN A 41 4.21 4.34 19.41
C GLN A 41 5.56 3.89 18.84
N ILE A 42 6.63 3.93 19.64
CA ILE A 42 7.96 3.45 19.21
C ILE A 42 7.91 1.94 18.95
N THR A 43 7.35 1.16 19.87
CA THR A 43 7.25 -0.30 19.73
C THR A 43 6.29 -0.70 18.60
N TYR A 44 5.24 0.08 18.38
CA TYR A 44 4.31 -0.10 17.27
C TYR A 44 5.01 0.12 15.93
N GLY A 45 5.88 1.13 15.84
CA GLY A 45 6.70 1.41 14.66
C GLY A 45 7.59 0.22 14.25
N PHE A 46 8.22 -0.46 15.21
CA PHE A 46 8.95 -1.71 14.94
C PHE A 46 8.03 -2.76 14.32
N GLY A 47 6.85 -2.96 14.90
CA GLY A 47 5.83 -3.87 14.39
C GLY A 47 5.33 -3.56 12.99
N ALA A 48 4.97 -2.30 12.74
CA ALA A 48 4.51 -1.82 11.44
C ALA A 48 5.57 -2.04 10.34
N SER A 49 6.84 -1.85 10.68
CA SER A 49 7.97 -2.07 9.76
C SER A 49 8.17 -3.54 9.38
N THR A 50 7.82 -4.49 10.27
CA THR A 50 7.99 -5.93 10.01
C THR A 50 7.22 -6.40 8.79
N ARG A 51 6.06 -5.83 8.48
CA ARG A 51 5.29 -6.20 7.28
C ARG A 51 6.09 -5.96 6.00
N LEU A 52 6.85 -4.86 5.93
CA LEU A 52 7.70 -4.53 4.77
C LEU A 52 8.91 -5.46 4.69
N VAL A 53 9.54 -5.74 5.84
CA VAL A 53 10.68 -6.68 5.91
C VAL A 53 10.25 -8.10 5.55
N PHE A 54 9.09 -8.54 6.03
CA PHE A 54 8.53 -9.86 5.75
C PHE A 54 8.18 -10.03 4.26
N SER A 55 7.57 -9.01 3.65
CA SER A 55 7.31 -9.00 2.20
C SER A 55 8.61 -9.11 1.40
N SER A 56 9.65 -8.36 1.80
CA SER A 56 10.98 -8.42 1.19
C SER A 56 11.64 -9.80 1.37
N TYR A 57 11.46 -10.43 2.52
CA TYR A 57 11.97 -11.76 2.83
C TYR A 57 11.32 -12.85 1.97
N ILE A 58 10.01 -12.79 1.73
CA ILE A 58 9.31 -13.71 0.83
C ILE A 58 9.91 -13.64 -0.58
N PHE A 59 10.14 -12.43 -1.10
CA PHE A 59 10.72 -12.26 -2.43
C PHE A 59 12.13 -12.83 -2.56
N LEU A 60 12.90 -12.92 -1.47
CA LEU A 60 14.22 -13.57 -1.49
C LEU A 60 14.16 -15.09 -1.54
N LEU A 61 13.04 -15.72 -1.20
CA LEU A 61 12.89 -17.18 -1.15
C LEU A 61 12.24 -17.77 -2.41
N VAL A 62 11.68 -16.92 -3.25
CA VAL A 62 10.81 -17.31 -4.37
C VAL A 62 11.52 -16.98 -5.69
N SER A 63 11.22 -17.73 -6.75
CA SER A 63 11.75 -17.44 -8.09
C SER A 63 11.05 -16.24 -8.72
N GLU A 64 11.70 -15.57 -9.69
CA GLU A 64 11.17 -14.34 -10.30
C GLU A 64 9.79 -14.55 -10.93
N GLU A 65 9.58 -15.72 -11.52
CA GLU A 65 8.34 -16.11 -12.20
C GLU A 65 7.13 -16.21 -11.25
N GLU A 66 7.38 -16.40 -9.96
CA GLU A 66 6.34 -16.62 -8.94
C GLU A 66 6.04 -15.36 -8.10
N TYR A 67 6.74 -14.25 -8.30
CA TYR A 67 6.61 -13.03 -7.48
C TYR A 67 5.22 -12.42 -7.48
N GLN A 68 4.61 -12.32 -8.66
CA GLN A 68 3.25 -11.81 -8.80
C GLN A 68 2.27 -12.72 -8.05
N THR A 69 2.41 -14.02 -8.21
CA THR A 69 1.59 -15.02 -7.54
C THR A 69 1.73 -14.90 -6.03
N MET A 70 2.96 -14.82 -5.50
CA MET A 70 3.21 -14.70 -4.06
C MET A 70 2.74 -13.37 -3.48
N THR A 71 2.92 -12.27 -4.21
CA THR A 71 2.38 -10.96 -3.80
C THR A 71 0.86 -11.03 -3.70
N SER A 72 0.20 -11.51 -4.76
CA SER A 72 -1.26 -11.64 -4.79
C SER A 72 -1.79 -12.56 -3.69
N LEU A 73 -1.13 -13.69 -3.44
CA LEU A 73 -1.50 -14.67 -2.41
C LEU A 73 -1.31 -14.10 -1.00
N THR A 74 -0.17 -13.48 -0.72
CA THR A 74 0.13 -12.86 0.59
C THR A 74 -0.86 -11.74 0.90
N THR A 75 -1.15 -10.90 -0.11
CA THR A 75 -2.14 -9.83 0.01
C THR A 75 -3.55 -10.38 0.23
N THR A 76 -3.98 -11.37 -0.57
CA THR A 76 -5.30 -12.02 -0.43
C THR A 76 -5.50 -12.63 0.95
N ILE A 77 -4.52 -13.39 1.44
CA ILE A 77 -4.55 -13.98 2.79
C ILE A 77 -4.60 -12.90 3.86
N SER A 78 -3.81 -11.83 3.72
CA SER A 78 -3.80 -10.73 4.68
C SER A 78 -5.18 -10.06 4.77
N LEU A 79 -5.79 -9.74 3.63
CA LEU A 79 -7.12 -9.13 3.54
C LEU A 79 -8.20 -10.06 4.12
N LEU A 80 -8.16 -11.37 3.81
CA LEU A 80 -9.07 -12.34 4.41
C LEU A 80 -8.89 -12.44 5.93
N SER A 81 -7.66 -12.32 6.44
CA SER A 81 -7.42 -12.31 7.89
C SER A 81 -7.99 -11.05 8.56
N PHE A 82 -7.88 -9.87 7.92
CA PHE A 82 -8.52 -8.64 8.41
C PHE A 82 -10.04 -8.71 8.35
N MET A 83 -10.62 -9.34 7.31
CA MET A 83 -12.04 -9.61 7.23
C MET A 83 -12.51 -10.46 8.42
N LEU A 84 -11.86 -11.60 8.67
CA LEU A 84 -12.21 -12.49 9.78
C LEU A 84 -12.03 -11.81 11.13
N SER A 85 -10.98 -11.00 11.29
CA SER A 85 -10.75 -10.22 12.51
C SER A 85 -11.84 -9.16 12.72
N SER A 86 -12.30 -8.50 11.65
CA SER A 86 -13.35 -7.48 11.72
C SER A 86 -14.70 -8.09 12.08
N GLU A 87 -15.05 -9.23 11.49
CA GLU A 87 -16.26 -10.00 11.84
C GLU A 87 -16.21 -10.50 13.28
N LEU A 88 -15.10 -11.11 13.69
CA LEU A 88 -14.93 -11.57 15.07
C LEU A 88 -15.07 -10.41 16.06
N GLY A 89 -14.43 -9.28 15.78
CA GLY A 89 -14.52 -8.07 16.61
C GLY A 89 -15.96 -7.54 16.69
N GLN A 90 -16.68 -7.53 15.57
CA GLN A 90 -18.07 -7.09 15.52
C GLN A 90 -19.02 -8.03 16.27
N LEU A 91 -18.83 -9.34 16.16
CA LEU A 91 -19.63 -10.34 16.88
C LEU A 91 -19.42 -10.23 18.40
N LEU A 92 -18.17 -10.05 18.85
CA LEU A 92 -17.86 -9.82 20.26
C LEU A 92 -18.47 -8.50 20.76
N ALA A 93 -18.43 -7.44 19.96
CA ALA A 93 -19.03 -6.15 20.30
C ALA A 93 -20.56 -6.24 20.42
N LEU A 94 -21.22 -7.02 19.56
CA LEU A 94 -22.68 -7.27 19.65
C LEU A 94 -23.09 -8.04 20.90
N GLN A 95 -22.20 -8.87 21.43
CA GLN A 95 -22.38 -9.59 22.69
C GLN A 95 -22.01 -8.75 23.92
N GLU A 96 -21.67 -7.47 23.73
CA GLU A 96 -21.22 -6.56 24.81
C GLU A 96 -20.02 -7.13 25.58
N ALA A 97 -19.14 -7.87 24.87
CA ALA A 97 -17.95 -8.46 25.46
C ALA A 97 -17.03 -7.36 26.05
N PRO A 98 -16.47 -7.55 27.27
CA PRO A 98 -15.55 -6.59 27.84
C PRO A 98 -14.27 -6.47 27.01
N TYR A 99 -13.68 -5.27 26.97
CA TYR A 99 -12.47 -4.97 26.21
C TYR A 99 -11.28 -5.89 26.55
N ASP A 100 -11.21 -6.41 27.78
CA ASP A 100 -10.18 -7.37 28.19
C ASP A 100 -10.15 -8.63 27.31
N ILE A 101 -11.32 -9.10 26.83
CA ILE A 101 -11.39 -10.26 25.93
C ILE A 101 -10.70 -9.97 24.60
N PHE A 102 -10.88 -8.76 24.06
CA PHE A 102 -10.22 -8.35 22.82
C PHE A 102 -8.69 -8.36 23.00
N PHE A 103 -8.17 -7.80 24.10
CA PHE A 103 -6.74 -7.83 24.41
C PHE A 103 -6.19 -9.24 24.56
N VAL A 104 -6.90 -10.12 25.28
CA VAL A 104 -6.48 -11.51 25.48
C VAL A 104 -6.40 -12.25 24.14
N ILE A 105 -7.41 -12.12 23.27
CA ILE A 105 -7.41 -12.75 21.94
C ILE A 105 -6.23 -12.23 21.11
N SER A 106 -6.01 -10.91 21.07
CA SER A 106 -4.89 -10.31 20.34
C SER A 106 -3.52 -10.76 20.88
N LEU A 107 -3.36 -10.86 22.20
CA LEU A 107 -2.11 -11.32 22.82
C LEU A 107 -1.83 -12.80 22.58
N ILE A 108 -2.86 -13.66 22.60
CA ILE A 108 -2.72 -15.08 22.23
C ILE A 108 -2.28 -15.18 20.77
N ALA A 109 -2.93 -14.46 19.86
CA ALA A 109 -2.58 -14.44 18.45
C ALA A 109 -1.14 -13.94 18.21
N LEU A 110 -0.72 -12.87 18.90
CA LEU A 110 0.66 -12.36 18.85
C LEU A 110 1.67 -13.35 19.46
N GLY A 111 1.33 -14.06 20.54
CA GLY A 111 2.16 -15.10 21.13
C GLY A 111 2.42 -16.27 20.17
N ILE A 112 1.37 -16.69 19.45
CA ILE A 112 1.47 -17.69 18.37
C ILE A 112 2.35 -17.14 17.24
N CYS A 113 2.12 -15.89 16.80
CA CYS A 113 2.93 -15.23 15.78
C CYS A 113 4.42 -15.20 16.15
N CYS A 114 4.77 -14.73 17.35
CA CYS A 114 6.14 -14.72 17.85
C CYS A 114 6.76 -16.12 17.82
N SER A 115 6.02 -17.15 18.23
CA SER A 115 6.49 -18.53 18.18
C SER A 115 6.76 -19.01 16.74
N MET A 116 5.88 -18.68 15.79
CA MET A 116 6.05 -19.00 14.38
C MET A 116 7.26 -18.29 13.75
N THR A 117 7.63 -17.08 14.20
CA THR A 117 8.82 -16.39 13.67
C THR A 117 10.13 -17.14 13.91
N PHE A 118 10.21 -17.96 14.96
CA PHE A 118 11.40 -18.78 15.22
C PHE A 118 11.54 -19.94 14.22
N ILE A 119 10.42 -20.44 13.68
CA ILE A 119 10.34 -21.55 12.72
C ILE A 119 10.72 -21.10 11.31
N LEU A 120 10.75 -19.78 11.05
CA LEU A 120 11.10 -19.24 9.73
C LEU A 120 12.43 -19.84 9.21
N PRO A 121 12.47 -20.29 7.94
CA PRO A 121 13.69 -20.81 7.35
C PRO A 121 14.86 -19.86 7.57
N LYS A 122 16.04 -20.40 7.86
CA LYS A 122 17.24 -19.57 7.82
C LYS A 122 17.35 -19.04 6.40
N ASP A 123 17.40 -17.73 6.26
CA ASP A 123 17.79 -17.14 5.01
C ASP A 123 19.19 -17.65 4.68
N HIS A 124 19.36 -18.27 3.52
CA HIS A 124 20.69 -18.51 2.93
C HIS A 124 21.39 -17.17 2.59
N SER A 125 20.80 -16.05 3.00
CA SER A 125 21.33 -14.71 2.85
C SER A 125 22.73 -14.58 3.42
N LEU A 126 23.17 -15.28 4.47
CA LEU A 126 24.54 -15.09 4.97
C LEU A 126 25.64 -15.39 3.93
N SER A 127 25.40 -16.27 2.95
CA SER A 127 26.33 -16.51 1.83
C SER A 127 26.08 -15.61 0.62
N SER A 128 24.83 -15.16 0.38
CA SER A 128 24.54 -14.15 -0.65
C SER A 128 24.83 -12.73 -0.20
N LEU A 129 24.84 -12.47 1.10
CA LEU A 129 25.11 -11.20 1.76
C LEU A 129 26.61 -11.00 1.82
N SER A 130 27.44 -12.03 1.95
CA SER A 130 28.90 -11.93 1.79
C SER A 130 29.29 -11.71 0.32
N SER A 131 28.63 -12.37 -0.64
CA SER A 131 28.88 -12.08 -2.07
C SER A 131 28.34 -10.72 -2.50
N LEU A 132 27.19 -10.27 -1.96
CA LEU A 132 26.60 -8.98 -2.26
C LEU A 132 27.25 -7.83 -1.48
N THR A 133 27.67 -7.99 -0.21
CA THR A 133 28.52 -6.99 0.48
C THR A 133 29.86 -6.89 -0.21
N ASN A 134 30.47 -7.99 -0.66
CA ASN A 134 31.67 -7.93 -1.50
C ASN A 134 31.40 -7.24 -2.85
N SER A 135 30.22 -7.40 -3.46
CA SER A 135 29.84 -6.66 -4.68
C SER A 135 29.51 -5.18 -4.42
N TRP A 136 28.96 -4.86 -3.25
CA TRP A 136 28.55 -3.53 -2.80
C TRP A 136 29.76 -2.69 -2.37
N ASP A 137 30.71 -3.32 -1.69
CA ASP A 137 32.01 -2.75 -1.32
C ASP A 137 32.92 -2.60 -2.56
N GLN A 138 32.76 -3.45 -3.58
CA GLN A 138 33.38 -3.24 -4.90
C GLN A 138 32.67 -2.17 -5.75
N SER A 139 31.38 -1.88 -5.50
CA SER A 139 30.67 -0.80 -6.17
C SER A 139 30.96 0.53 -5.47
N LYS A 140 31.91 1.31 -6.00
CA LYS A 140 32.04 2.75 -5.72
C LYS A 140 30.82 3.58 -6.22
N GLN A 141 29.65 2.97 -6.31
CA GLN A 141 28.42 3.55 -6.79
C GLN A 141 27.57 3.91 -5.56
N GLY A 142 27.55 5.19 -5.21
CA GLY A 142 26.75 5.69 -4.09
C GLY A 142 25.26 5.44 -4.28
N TRP A 143 24.47 5.50 -3.20
CA TRP A 143 23.01 5.32 -3.19
C TRP A 143 22.28 6.04 -4.33
N THR A 144 22.77 7.20 -4.75
CA THR A 144 22.22 7.98 -5.86
C THR A 144 22.21 7.25 -7.20
N SER A 145 23.24 6.46 -7.52
CA SER A 145 23.27 5.74 -8.81
C SER A 145 22.30 4.56 -8.80
N VAL A 146 22.22 3.82 -7.69
CA VAL A 146 21.26 2.71 -7.53
C VAL A 146 19.82 3.21 -7.63
N LEU A 147 19.51 4.34 -7.00
CA LEU A 147 18.20 5.00 -7.13
C LEU A 147 17.95 5.45 -8.57
N LYS A 148 18.93 6.08 -9.21
CA LYS A 148 18.81 6.55 -10.59
C LYS A 148 18.57 5.41 -11.57
N GLU A 149 19.22 4.27 -11.37
CA GLU A 149 19.04 3.06 -12.16
C GLU A 149 17.69 2.40 -11.89
N THR A 150 17.30 2.29 -10.61
CA THR A 150 16.01 1.70 -10.23
C THR A 150 14.85 2.49 -10.82
N TRP A 151 14.86 3.83 -10.72
CA TRP A 151 13.86 4.72 -11.32
C TRP A 151 14.20 5.17 -12.74
N HIS A 152 14.95 4.34 -13.47
CA HIS A 152 15.23 4.60 -14.87
C HIS A 152 13.99 4.35 -15.73
N GLY A 153 13.45 5.42 -16.32
CA GLY A 153 12.30 5.35 -17.21
C GLY A 153 11.04 6.02 -16.64
N ARG A 154 10.31 6.69 -17.53
CA ARG A 154 9.15 7.52 -17.16
C ARG A 154 8.02 6.70 -16.55
N SER A 155 7.69 5.54 -17.13
CA SER A 155 6.61 4.68 -16.64
C SER A 155 6.78 4.31 -15.16
N LEU A 156 8.00 3.98 -14.74
CA LEU A 156 8.25 3.58 -13.36
C LEU A 156 8.18 4.76 -12.38
N GLN A 157 8.62 5.94 -12.81
CA GLN A 157 8.46 7.18 -12.03
C GLN A 157 6.98 7.52 -11.84
N ILE A 158 6.18 7.38 -12.90
CA ILE A 158 4.71 7.60 -12.85
C ILE A 158 4.06 6.63 -11.88
N PHE A 159 4.33 5.34 -12.03
CA PHE A 159 3.75 4.32 -11.16
C PHE A 159 4.18 4.49 -9.70
N SER A 160 5.39 4.97 -9.46
CA SER A 160 5.88 5.23 -8.11
C SER A 160 5.25 6.45 -7.46
N LEU A 161 5.06 7.53 -8.23
CA LEU A 161 4.33 8.72 -7.76
C LEU A 161 2.86 8.38 -7.49
N TRP A 162 2.22 7.67 -8.42
CA TRP A 162 0.85 7.19 -8.24
C TRP A 162 0.74 6.32 -6.99
N TRP A 163 1.69 5.40 -6.78
CA TRP A 163 1.71 4.51 -5.61
C TRP A 163 1.70 5.32 -4.31
N ALA A 164 2.64 6.26 -4.15
CA ALA A 164 2.76 7.04 -2.92
C ALA A 164 1.49 7.86 -2.64
N VAL A 165 0.93 8.53 -3.65
CA VAL A 165 -0.27 9.38 -3.52
C VAL A 165 -1.53 8.54 -3.28
N ALA A 166 -1.73 7.46 -4.05
CA ALA A 166 -2.89 6.60 -3.91
C ALA A 166 -2.88 5.85 -2.57
N PHE A 167 -1.70 5.39 -2.12
CA PHE A 167 -1.51 4.77 -0.80
C PHE A 167 -1.93 5.74 0.31
N ALA A 168 -1.42 6.97 0.29
CA ALA A 168 -1.79 7.98 1.29
C ALA A 168 -3.30 8.27 1.28
N GLY A 169 -3.90 8.40 0.10
CA GLY A 169 -5.33 8.65 -0.06
C GLY A 169 -6.19 7.53 0.53
N ILE A 170 -5.88 6.26 0.24
CA ILE A 170 -6.65 5.14 0.78
C ILE A 170 -6.44 4.98 2.29
N SER A 171 -5.22 5.19 2.80
CA SER A 171 -4.95 5.06 4.23
C SER A 171 -5.78 6.07 5.01
N LEU A 172 -5.89 7.32 4.53
CA LEU A 172 -6.74 8.33 5.15
C LEU A 172 -8.22 7.93 5.12
N VAL A 173 -8.71 7.42 3.98
CA VAL A 173 -10.10 6.91 3.89
C VAL A 173 -10.34 5.79 4.90
N GLN A 174 -9.40 4.87 5.07
CA GLN A 174 -9.51 3.73 6.00
C GLN A 174 -9.39 4.16 7.48
N ASN A 175 -8.42 5.02 7.80
CA ASN A 175 -8.18 5.50 9.17
C ASN A 175 -9.37 6.32 9.71
N TYR A 176 -10.08 7.03 8.83
CA TYR A 176 -11.19 7.92 9.19
C TYR A 176 -12.57 7.38 8.80
N GLY A 177 -12.65 6.21 8.15
CA GLY A 177 -13.90 5.62 7.66
C GLY A 177 -14.93 5.40 8.76
N THR A 178 -14.53 4.76 9.86
CA THR A 178 -15.39 4.53 11.02
C THR A 178 -15.81 5.84 11.70
N ASN A 179 -14.94 6.86 11.72
CA ASN A 179 -15.27 8.18 12.25
C ASN A 179 -16.37 8.86 11.41
N LEU A 180 -16.32 8.72 10.08
CA LEU A 180 -17.39 9.21 9.21
C LEU A 180 -18.70 8.44 9.46
N PHE A 181 -18.63 7.12 9.60
CA PHE A 181 -19.81 6.29 9.86
C PHE A 181 -20.50 6.70 11.15
N GLU A 182 -19.72 6.89 12.21
CA GLU A 182 -20.20 7.38 13.52
C GLU A 182 -20.83 8.77 13.40
N ALA A 183 -20.22 9.68 12.63
CA ALA A 183 -20.76 11.02 12.43
C ALA A 183 -22.07 11.05 11.61
N VAL A 184 -22.28 10.08 10.71
CA VAL A 184 -23.50 9.96 9.91
C VAL A 184 -24.63 9.29 10.71
N ASP A 185 -24.35 8.19 11.40
CA ASP A 185 -25.32 7.48 12.25
C ASP A 185 -24.64 6.81 13.45
N PRO A 186 -24.59 7.50 14.62
CA PRO A 186 -24.02 6.97 15.86
C PRO A 186 -24.73 5.71 16.40
N LYS A 187 -25.94 5.40 15.92
CA LYS A 187 -26.71 4.24 16.39
C LYS A 187 -26.38 2.97 15.60
N SER A 188 -25.70 3.10 14.47
CA SER A 188 -25.38 1.94 13.63
C SER A 188 -24.35 1.04 14.31
N LYS A 189 -24.69 -0.24 14.44
CA LYS A 189 -23.79 -1.28 14.98
C LYS A 189 -23.16 -2.15 13.89
N LEU A 190 -23.05 -1.63 12.67
CA LEU A 190 -22.63 -2.42 11.50
C LEU A 190 -21.19 -2.13 11.05
N ASN A 191 -20.47 -1.22 11.71
CA ASN A 191 -19.16 -0.74 11.25
C ASN A 191 -18.16 -1.88 10.99
N GLY A 192 -18.05 -2.85 11.89
CA GLY A 192 -17.14 -3.99 11.73
C GLY A 192 -17.54 -4.94 10.59
N HIS A 193 -18.83 -5.12 10.31
CA HIS A 193 -19.30 -5.88 9.14
C HIS A 193 -18.96 -5.15 7.83
N ILE A 194 -19.02 -3.82 7.83
CA ILE A 194 -18.65 -3.01 6.65
C ILE A 194 -17.14 -3.02 6.41
N LEU A 195 -16.35 -2.98 7.48
CA LEU A 195 -14.90 -3.20 7.38
C LEU A 195 -14.62 -4.58 6.78
N ALA A 196 -15.24 -5.64 7.29
CA ALA A 196 -15.09 -6.98 6.73
C ALA A 196 -15.50 -7.06 5.25
N ALA A 197 -16.65 -6.49 4.87
CA ALA A 197 -17.10 -6.44 3.49
C ALA A 197 -16.10 -5.67 2.59
N SER A 198 -15.48 -4.61 3.10
CA SER A 198 -14.47 -3.84 2.37
C SER A 198 -13.17 -4.64 2.15
N GLU A 199 -12.74 -5.42 3.14
CA GLU A 199 -11.58 -6.32 3.03
C GLU A 199 -11.85 -7.47 2.04
N LEU A 200 -13.08 -8.01 2.04
CA LEU A 200 -13.51 -9.00 1.06
C LEU A 200 -13.52 -8.41 -0.37
N ALA A 201 -14.04 -7.20 -0.54
CA ALA A 201 -14.03 -6.51 -1.83
C ALA A 201 -12.60 -6.23 -2.31
N ALA A 202 -11.69 -5.82 -1.41
CA ALA A 202 -10.27 -5.65 -1.70
C ALA A 202 -9.61 -6.98 -2.12
N SER A 203 -9.91 -8.08 -1.41
CA SER A 203 -9.41 -9.42 -1.72
C SER A 203 -9.85 -9.90 -3.10
N LEU A 204 -11.14 -9.75 -3.41
CA LEU A 204 -11.68 -10.04 -4.75
C LEU A 204 -11.04 -9.14 -5.81
N GLY A 205 -10.83 -7.86 -5.52
CA GLY A 205 -10.13 -6.92 -6.40
C GLY A 205 -8.70 -7.36 -6.73
N SER A 206 -7.94 -7.78 -5.71
CA SER A 206 -6.59 -8.32 -5.87
C SER A 206 -6.57 -9.59 -6.74
N TYR A 207 -7.56 -10.47 -6.57
CA TYR A 207 -7.68 -11.69 -7.36
C TYR A 207 -8.07 -11.37 -8.82
N CYS A 208 -9.05 -10.49 -9.02
CA CYS A 208 -9.52 -10.04 -10.34
C CYS A 208 -8.42 -9.33 -11.14
N ALA A 209 -7.48 -8.65 -10.47
CA ALA A 209 -6.37 -7.96 -11.13
C ALA A 209 -5.55 -8.88 -12.06
N ILE A 210 -5.44 -10.17 -11.74
CA ILE A 210 -4.76 -11.18 -12.57
C ILE A 210 -5.41 -11.28 -13.96
N TYR A 211 -6.74 -11.32 -14.01
CA TYR A 211 -7.49 -11.44 -15.26
C TYR A 211 -7.57 -10.10 -16.03
N ILE A 212 -7.58 -8.98 -15.29
CA ILE A 212 -7.63 -7.63 -15.87
C ILE A 212 -6.25 -7.20 -16.41
N GLU A 213 -5.15 -7.79 -15.95
CA GLU A 213 -3.77 -7.44 -16.33
C GLU A 213 -3.58 -7.30 -17.84
N LYS A 214 -4.07 -8.27 -18.62
CA LYS A 214 -3.91 -8.29 -20.08
C LYS A 214 -4.66 -7.16 -20.78
N PHE A 215 -5.77 -6.70 -20.20
CA PHE A 215 -6.48 -5.53 -20.68
C PHE A 215 -5.79 -4.25 -20.21
N ALA A 216 -5.37 -4.21 -18.95
CA ALA A 216 -4.65 -3.09 -18.35
C ALA A 216 -3.35 -2.76 -19.11
N SER A 217 -2.61 -3.77 -19.59
CA SER A 217 -1.36 -3.60 -20.37
C SER A 217 -1.59 -2.83 -21.65
N LYS A 218 -2.73 -3.09 -22.31
CA LYS A 218 -3.12 -2.43 -23.56
C LYS A 218 -3.68 -1.04 -23.34
N SER A 219 -4.25 -0.78 -22.16
CA SER A 219 -4.91 0.49 -21.83
C SER A 219 -3.94 1.65 -21.52
N CYS A 220 -2.62 1.43 -21.61
CA CYS A 220 -1.58 2.36 -21.15
C CYS A 220 -1.86 2.84 -19.72
N LEU A 221 -1.97 4.15 -19.48
CA LEU A 221 -2.28 4.71 -18.16
C LEU A 221 -3.79 4.88 -17.88
N SER A 222 -4.65 4.59 -18.85
CA SER A 222 -6.08 4.95 -18.81
C SER A 222 -6.86 4.28 -17.69
N ILE A 223 -6.58 3.00 -17.41
CA ILE A 223 -7.24 2.28 -16.33
C ILE A 223 -6.93 2.89 -14.95
N TYR A 224 -5.69 3.34 -14.75
CA TYR A 224 -5.25 3.98 -13.51
C TYR A 224 -5.85 5.38 -13.36
N MET A 225 -5.93 6.13 -14.47
CA MET A 225 -6.60 7.44 -14.51
C MET A 225 -8.08 7.33 -14.14
N VAL A 226 -8.83 6.47 -14.85
CA VAL A 226 -10.27 6.32 -14.64
C VAL A 226 -10.56 5.75 -13.25
N GLY A 227 -9.81 4.75 -12.81
CA GLY A 227 -9.97 4.16 -11.48
C GLY A 227 -9.71 5.16 -10.36
N SER A 228 -8.64 5.95 -10.46
CA SER A 228 -8.33 6.99 -9.46
C SER A 228 -9.38 8.10 -9.47
N ALA A 229 -9.82 8.56 -10.65
CA ALA A 229 -10.86 9.58 -10.75
C ALA A 229 -12.18 9.10 -10.14
N LEU A 230 -12.54 7.84 -10.38
CA LEU A 230 -13.72 7.22 -9.79
C LEU A 230 -13.61 7.17 -8.26
N MET A 231 -12.47 6.76 -7.71
CA MET A 231 -12.25 6.79 -6.25
C MET A 231 -12.41 8.21 -5.67
N GLY A 232 -11.89 9.24 -6.36
CA GLY A 232 -12.07 10.64 -5.98
C GLY A 232 -13.54 11.03 -5.93
N ILE A 233 -14.30 10.73 -6.98
CA ILE A 233 -15.75 11.02 -7.06
C ILE A 233 -16.50 10.30 -5.93
N LEU A 234 -16.24 9.01 -5.72
CA LEU A 234 -16.89 8.24 -4.66
C LEU A 234 -16.56 8.81 -3.27
N CYS A 235 -15.32 9.26 -3.05
CA CYS A 235 -14.89 9.88 -1.80
C CYS A 235 -15.60 11.23 -1.54
N VAL A 236 -15.76 12.07 -2.57
CA VAL A 236 -16.59 13.29 -2.49
C VAL A 236 -18.03 12.94 -2.13
N CYS A 237 -18.62 11.95 -2.79
CA CYS A 237 -19.98 11.49 -2.51
C CYS A 237 -20.14 11.01 -1.05
N MET A 238 -19.12 10.36 -0.48
CA MET A 238 -19.12 10.00 0.94
C MET A 238 -19.13 11.24 1.84
N GLY A 239 -18.32 12.25 1.53
CA GLY A 239 -18.28 13.50 2.29
C GLY A 239 -19.59 14.30 2.29
N PHE A 240 -20.45 14.11 1.28
CA PHE A 240 -21.78 14.72 1.22
C PHE A 240 -22.91 13.80 1.69
N SER A 241 -22.62 12.53 2.00
CA SER A 241 -23.66 11.56 2.31
C SER A 241 -24.24 11.79 3.70
N SER A 242 -25.55 11.96 3.79
CA SER A 242 -26.30 11.95 5.07
C SER A 242 -26.91 10.58 5.38
N LYS A 243 -26.71 9.57 4.52
CA LYS A 243 -27.27 8.23 4.68
C LYS A 243 -26.15 7.22 4.89
N ILE A 244 -26.21 6.48 6.00
CA ILE A 244 -25.16 5.53 6.38
C ILE A 244 -24.95 4.43 5.32
N TRP A 245 -26.04 3.88 4.76
CA TRP A 245 -25.97 2.87 3.70
C TRP A 245 -25.23 3.34 2.45
N VAL A 246 -25.37 4.62 2.09
CA VAL A 246 -24.63 5.19 0.95
C VAL A 246 -23.14 5.28 1.30
N ALA A 247 -22.79 5.77 2.49
CA ALA A 247 -21.40 5.84 2.93
C ALA A 247 -20.73 4.45 2.99
N TYR A 248 -21.45 3.44 3.51
CA TYR A 248 -21.01 2.05 3.56
C TYR A 248 -20.74 1.46 2.18
N CYS A 249 -21.70 1.56 1.25
CA CYS A 249 -21.52 1.03 -0.10
C CYS A 249 -20.35 1.71 -0.82
N LEU A 250 -20.23 3.04 -0.72
CA LEU A 250 -19.15 3.78 -1.35
C LEU A 250 -17.78 3.39 -0.78
N TYR A 251 -17.65 3.24 0.55
CA TYR A 251 -16.41 2.82 1.20
C TYR A 251 -15.95 1.45 0.70
N VAL A 252 -16.84 0.45 0.64
CA VAL A 252 -16.54 -0.90 0.15
C VAL A 252 -16.06 -0.86 -1.31
N ILE A 253 -16.72 -0.06 -2.16
CA ILE A 253 -16.33 0.09 -3.57
C ILE A 253 -14.94 0.74 -3.69
N ILE A 254 -14.66 1.79 -2.91
CA ILE A 254 -13.35 2.48 -2.92
C ILE A 254 -12.22 1.50 -2.57
N CYS A 255 -12.39 0.70 -1.49
CA CYS A 255 -11.40 -0.31 -1.08
C CYS A 255 -11.14 -1.35 -2.18
N GLY A 256 -12.20 -1.86 -2.83
CA GLY A 256 -12.09 -2.80 -3.93
C GLY A 256 -11.36 -2.24 -5.16
N ILE A 257 -11.69 -1.00 -5.57
CA ILE A 257 -11.03 -0.33 -6.69
C ILE A 257 -9.55 -0.11 -6.37
N TYR A 258 -9.23 0.46 -5.20
CA TYR A 258 -7.85 0.71 -4.78
C TYR A 258 -7.01 -0.56 -4.86
N GLN A 259 -7.48 -1.64 -4.24
CA GLN A 259 -6.69 -2.86 -4.14
C GLN A 259 -6.45 -3.50 -5.51
N THR A 260 -7.44 -3.41 -6.42
CA THR A 260 -7.29 -3.84 -7.82
C THR A 260 -6.20 -3.03 -8.52
N LEU A 261 -6.24 -1.69 -8.42
CA LEU A 261 -5.26 -0.81 -9.06
C LEU A 261 -3.86 -1.00 -8.47
N ALA A 262 -3.74 -1.12 -7.15
CA ALA A 262 -2.47 -1.34 -6.44
C ALA A 262 -1.81 -2.65 -6.91
N CYS A 263 -2.60 -3.72 -7.09
CA CYS A 263 -2.10 -4.98 -7.64
C CYS A 263 -1.62 -4.80 -9.09
N LEU A 264 -2.40 -4.14 -9.95
CA LEU A 264 -2.01 -3.87 -11.35
C LEU A 264 -0.74 -3.03 -11.46
N VAL A 265 -0.57 -2.02 -10.60
CA VAL A 265 0.65 -1.20 -10.56
C VAL A 265 1.85 -2.02 -10.10
N SER A 266 1.68 -2.84 -9.06
CA SER A 266 2.73 -3.73 -8.56
C SER A 266 3.22 -4.69 -9.66
N VAL A 267 2.30 -5.29 -10.41
CA VAL A 267 2.63 -6.18 -11.55
C VAL A 267 3.38 -5.43 -12.65
N ARG A 268 2.93 -4.22 -13.02
CA ARG A 268 3.63 -3.40 -14.01
C ARG A 268 5.05 -3.05 -13.58
N CYS A 269 5.23 -2.62 -12.34
CA CYS A 269 6.55 -2.33 -11.80
C CYS A 269 7.43 -3.58 -11.83
N GLY A 270 6.90 -4.75 -11.46
CA GLY A 270 7.64 -6.02 -11.49
C GLY A 270 8.14 -6.41 -12.89
N HIS A 271 7.41 -6.10 -13.96
CA HIS A 271 7.86 -6.35 -15.33
C HIS A 271 8.92 -5.35 -15.84
N LEU A 272 9.08 -4.20 -15.18
CA LEU A 272 9.95 -3.12 -15.65
C LEU A 272 11.36 -3.14 -15.03
N ILE A 273 11.55 -3.83 -13.90
CA ILE A 273 12.80 -3.82 -13.14
C ILE A 273 13.19 -5.21 -12.67
N SER A 274 14.47 -5.41 -12.38
CA SER A 274 14.97 -6.64 -11.78
C SER A 274 14.51 -6.81 -10.34
N ASN A 275 14.54 -8.04 -9.84
CA ASN A 275 14.03 -8.41 -8.51
C ASN A 275 14.63 -7.63 -7.33
N GLY A 276 15.96 -7.45 -7.32
CA GLY A 276 16.63 -6.69 -6.27
C GLY A 276 16.20 -5.22 -6.22
N GLN A 277 15.95 -4.66 -7.40
CA GLN A 277 15.46 -3.28 -7.61
C GLN A 277 13.97 -3.17 -7.28
N TYR A 278 13.16 -4.21 -7.54
CA TYR A 278 11.75 -4.24 -7.17
C TYR A 278 11.53 -4.15 -5.67
N ILE A 279 12.30 -4.90 -4.88
CA ILE A 279 12.24 -4.84 -3.42
C ILE A 279 12.59 -3.42 -2.92
N LEU A 280 13.59 -2.78 -3.53
CA LEU A 280 13.98 -1.41 -3.21
C LEU A 280 12.88 -0.41 -3.55
N LEU A 281 12.29 -0.54 -4.75
CA LEU A 281 11.17 0.28 -5.20
C LEU A 281 9.96 0.16 -4.29
N PHE A 282 9.54 -1.06 -3.97
CA PHE A 282 8.44 -1.32 -3.05
C PHE A 282 8.67 -0.66 -1.69
N SER A 283 9.88 -0.78 -1.14
CA SER A 283 10.22 -0.23 0.17
C SER A 283 10.20 1.30 0.19
N ILE A 284 10.82 1.94 -0.81
CA ILE A 284 10.89 3.40 -0.92
C ILE A 284 9.52 3.99 -1.21
N ASN A 285 8.73 3.39 -2.12
CA ASN A 285 7.39 3.86 -2.43
C ASN A 285 6.46 3.73 -1.22
N SER A 286 6.55 2.64 -0.46
CA SER A 286 5.78 2.46 0.77
C SER A 286 6.16 3.50 1.83
N PHE A 287 7.45 3.77 2.01
CA PHE A 287 7.94 4.82 2.90
C PHE A 287 7.47 6.21 2.45
N ALA A 288 7.58 6.52 1.16
CA ALA A 288 7.11 7.79 0.61
C ALA A 288 5.60 7.95 0.79
N GLY A 289 4.82 6.89 0.57
CA GLY A 289 3.37 6.88 0.82
C GLY A 289 3.02 7.18 2.28
N LEU A 290 3.68 6.52 3.24
CA LEU A 290 3.50 6.78 4.67
C LEU A 290 3.91 8.20 5.08
N LEU A 291 4.98 8.73 4.48
CA LEU A 291 5.42 10.10 4.74
C LEU A 291 4.38 11.11 4.22
N VAL A 292 3.88 10.90 2.99
CA VAL A 292 2.82 11.72 2.40
C VAL A 292 1.56 11.65 3.26
N GLU A 293 1.11 10.46 3.63
CA GLU A 293 0.00 10.22 4.57
C GLU A 293 0.17 11.02 5.86
N THR A 294 1.32 10.88 6.53
CA THR A 294 1.58 11.52 7.83
C THR A 294 1.54 13.04 7.75
N LEU A 295 2.19 13.63 6.74
CA LEU A 295 2.23 15.08 6.56
C LEU A 295 0.84 15.66 6.30
N LEU A 296 0.04 14.95 5.52
CA LEU A 296 -1.31 15.39 5.15
C LEU A 296 -2.32 15.16 6.27
N GLN A 297 -2.22 14.03 6.97
CA GLN A 297 -3.00 13.78 8.17
C GLN A 297 -2.77 14.90 9.19
N ALA A 298 -1.51 15.27 9.43
CA ALA A 298 -1.19 16.39 10.32
C ALA A 298 -1.79 17.71 9.81
N ALA A 299 -1.67 18.03 8.52
CA ALA A 299 -2.22 19.25 7.95
C ALA A 299 -3.76 19.33 8.09
N ILE A 300 -4.45 18.22 7.85
CA ILE A 300 -5.92 18.14 7.90
C ILE A 300 -6.42 18.23 9.34
N GLU A 301 -5.78 17.55 10.28
CA GLU A 301 -6.11 17.63 11.71
C GLU A 301 -5.88 19.02 12.29
N ILE A 302 -4.74 19.66 11.96
CA ILE A 302 -4.44 21.04 12.40
C ILE A 302 -5.47 22.04 11.84
N SER A 303 -6.03 21.76 10.67
CA SER A 303 -7.04 22.61 10.04
C SER A 303 -8.40 22.57 10.76
N GLY A 304 -8.63 21.61 11.67
CA GLY A 304 -9.88 21.50 12.43
C GLY A 304 -11.10 21.22 11.56
N LEU A 305 -10.91 20.59 10.39
CA LEU A 305 -11.99 20.31 9.46
C LEU A 305 -12.96 19.27 10.03
N SER A 306 -14.26 19.46 9.77
CA SER A 306 -15.27 18.42 10.05
C SER A 306 -14.96 17.15 9.28
N ILE A 307 -15.30 15.97 9.81
CA ILE A 307 -15.04 14.68 9.15
C ILE A 307 -15.59 14.62 7.71
N PHE A 308 -16.74 15.23 7.46
CA PHE A 308 -17.32 15.37 6.11
C PHE A 308 -16.41 16.16 5.16
N SER A 309 -15.89 17.30 5.64
CA SER A 309 -14.94 18.12 4.90
C SER A 309 -13.59 17.43 4.74
N GLN A 310 -13.16 16.62 5.70
CA GLN A 310 -11.94 15.81 5.58
C GLN A 310 -12.06 14.81 4.43
N PHE A 311 -13.19 14.11 4.29
CA PHE A 311 -13.43 13.19 3.16
C PHE A 311 -13.46 13.92 1.81
N ILE A 312 -14.03 15.12 1.75
CA ILE A 312 -13.94 15.95 0.53
C ILE A 312 -12.48 16.30 0.23
N SER A 313 -11.68 16.66 1.24
CA SER A 313 -10.24 16.93 1.07
C SER A 313 -9.45 15.68 0.65
N PHE A 314 -9.77 14.50 1.19
CA PHE A 314 -9.12 13.24 0.82
C PHE A 314 -9.32 12.89 -0.66
N SER A 315 -10.46 13.26 -1.25
CA SER A 315 -10.69 13.06 -2.69
C SER A 315 -9.65 13.76 -3.57
N GLY A 316 -9.06 14.86 -3.08
CA GLY A 316 -7.99 15.59 -3.76
C GLY A 316 -6.78 14.71 -4.07
N PHE A 317 -6.47 13.70 -3.26
CA PHE A 317 -5.37 12.76 -3.53
C PHE A 317 -5.64 11.87 -4.73
N PHE A 318 -6.86 11.38 -4.86
CA PHE A 318 -7.24 10.55 -5.99
C PHE A 318 -7.35 11.36 -7.29
N PHE A 319 -7.79 12.61 -7.22
CA PHE A 319 -7.73 13.53 -8.35
C PHE A 319 -6.31 13.94 -8.70
N LEU A 320 -5.42 14.13 -7.73
CA LEU A 320 -3.99 14.39 -7.96
C LEU A 320 -3.32 13.17 -8.62
N ALA A 321 -3.58 11.96 -8.13
CA ALA A 321 -3.11 10.72 -8.75
C ALA A 321 -3.58 10.60 -10.21
N THR A 322 -4.83 10.99 -10.48
CA THR A 322 -5.36 11.09 -11.85
C THR A 322 -4.58 12.12 -12.68
N ALA A 323 -4.38 13.32 -12.16
CA ALA A 323 -3.68 14.40 -12.85
C ALA A 323 -2.21 14.04 -13.18
N ILE A 324 -1.52 13.34 -12.27
CA ILE A 324 -0.16 12.83 -12.49
C ILE A 324 -0.13 11.90 -13.71
N CYS A 325 -1.07 10.95 -13.78
CA CYS A 325 -1.15 10.04 -14.92
C CYS A 325 -1.53 10.76 -16.23
N VAL A 326 -2.46 11.72 -16.18
CA VAL A 326 -2.90 12.51 -17.36
C VAL A 326 -1.76 13.37 -17.92
N GLY A 327 -1.11 14.17 -17.08
CA GLY A 327 -0.07 15.11 -17.51
C GLY A 327 1.11 14.40 -18.18
N LEU A 328 1.44 13.19 -17.73
CA LEU A 328 2.55 12.42 -18.28
C LEU A 328 2.16 11.66 -19.56
N CYS A 329 0.89 11.25 -19.70
CA CYS A 329 0.33 10.77 -20.97
C CYS A 329 0.44 11.80 -22.10
N PHE A 330 0.13 13.06 -21.82
CA PHE A 330 0.22 14.14 -22.82
C PHE A 330 1.67 14.45 -23.22
N VAL A 331 2.61 14.40 -22.27
CA VAL A 331 4.04 14.64 -22.53
C VAL A 331 4.67 13.50 -23.34
N ASP A 332 4.27 12.25 -23.13
CA ASP A 332 4.79 11.12 -23.93
C ASP A 332 4.16 11.07 -25.33
N SER A 333 2.83 11.28 -25.45
CA SER A 333 2.14 11.29 -26.74
C SER A 333 2.63 12.40 -27.67
N SER A 334 2.91 13.59 -27.12
CA SER A 334 3.51 14.69 -27.89
C SER A 334 4.91 14.31 -28.38
N ARG A 335 5.75 13.68 -27.55
CA ARG A 335 7.12 13.29 -27.91
C ARG A 335 7.17 12.21 -29.00
N THR A 336 6.25 11.25 -28.98
CA THR A 336 6.11 10.24 -30.05
C THR A 336 5.66 10.88 -31.35
N SER A 337 4.76 11.87 -31.29
CA SER A 337 4.27 12.61 -32.46
C SER A 337 5.39 13.41 -33.14
N TYR A 338 6.29 14.04 -32.36
CA TYR A 338 7.46 14.75 -32.90
C TYR A 338 8.47 13.81 -33.58
N LEU A 339 8.73 12.62 -33.03
CA LEU A 339 9.65 11.64 -33.63
C LEU A 339 9.10 11.01 -34.92
N VAL A 340 7.78 10.86 -35.03
CA VAL A 340 7.13 10.40 -36.27
C VAL A 340 7.19 11.48 -37.36
N LEU A 341 7.03 12.76 -36.99
CA LEU A 341 7.18 13.89 -37.91
C LEU A 341 8.64 14.09 -38.39
N GLU A 342 9.64 13.73 -37.57
CA GLU A 342 11.06 13.78 -37.95
C GLU A 342 11.52 12.61 -38.83
N THR A 343 10.72 11.54 -38.92
CA THR A 343 11.06 10.31 -39.67
C THR A 343 10.31 10.15 -40.98
N GLU A 344 9.38 11.05 -41.33
CA GLU A 344 8.89 11.16 -42.71
C GLU A 344 9.98 11.82 -43.58
N PRO A 345 10.58 11.10 -44.55
CA PRO A 345 11.50 11.73 -45.49
C PRO A 345 10.70 12.69 -46.38
N GLU A 346 11.22 13.91 -46.58
CA GLU A 346 10.86 14.77 -47.70
C GLU A 346 11.24 14.08 -49.03
N HIS A 347 10.46 13.08 -49.43
CA HIS A 347 10.48 12.55 -50.78
C HIS A 347 9.07 12.63 -51.30
N LEU A 348 8.74 13.75 -51.95
CA LEU A 348 7.78 13.81 -53.07
C LEU A 348 7.63 15.23 -53.64
N ILE A 349 8.72 15.96 -53.96
CA ILE A 349 8.67 16.97 -55.04
C ILE A 349 10.00 17.00 -55.79
N SER A 350 10.22 16.01 -56.66
CA SER A 350 10.90 16.26 -57.93
C SER A 350 10.35 15.32 -58.99
N ASP A 351 10.08 15.90 -60.15
CA ASP A 351 9.88 15.28 -61.46
C ASP A 351 8.49 14.75 -61.83
N SER A 352 7.68 15.63 -62.45
CA SER A 352 7.21 15.38 -63.82
C SER A 352 6.89 16.71 -64.53
N THR A 353 7.67 16.93 -65.60
CA THR A 353 7.44 17.72 -66.84
C THR A 353 6.18 18.57 -66.97
#